data_AF-A0A1N7JAJ6-F1
#
_entry.id   AF-A0A1N7JAJ6-F1
#
_cell.length_a   1.000
_cell.length_b   1.000
_cell.length_c   1.000
_cell.angle_alpha   90.00
_cell.angle_beta   90.00
_cell.angle_gamma   90.00
#
_symmetry.space_group_name_H-M   'P 1'
#
loop_
_entity.id
_entity.type
_entity.pdbx_description
1 polymer ?
#
loop_
_entity_poly.entity_id
_entity_poly.type
_entity_poly.pdbx_seq_one_letter_code
_entity_poly.pdbx_strand_id
1 'polypeptide(L)'
;MAAAFCGFNHAGGVMSVAEQLHMEPDELRAVLTSKISSYNDAIDRLQEVKPAMDTAAFGEGFADNGDKIAEAVGRIHERTVDRLRARVGQFEEMLNLVGDVDAAELENAARFNRDV
;
A
#
# COMPACT_ATOMS: atom_id res chain seq x y z
N MET A 1 -12.86 -3.20 -13.11
CA MET A 1 -12.96 -2.00 -13.95
C MET A 1 -12.07 -0.94 -13.32
N ALA A 2 -10.82 -0.85 -13.78
CA ALA A 2 -9.82 0.07 -13.23
C ALA A 2 -10.00 1.45 -13.88
N ALA A 3 -10.20 2.49 -13.07
CA ALA A 3 -10.18 3.85 -13.55
C ALA A 3 -8.71 4.29 -13.67
N ALA A 4 -8.26 4.52 -14.90
CA ALA A 4 -6.98 5.12 -15.20
C ALA A 4 -7.00 6.59 -14.73
N PHE A 5 -6.18 6.94 -13.75
CA PHE A 5 -5.99 8.33 -13.33
C PHE A 5 -4.94 8.98 -14.25
N CYS A 6 -5.34 9.27 -15.49
CA CYS A 6 -4.53 10.00 -16.46
C CYS A 6 -4.90 11.48 -16.39
N GLY A 7 -4.11 12.27 -15.66
CA GLY A 7 -4.11 13.72 -15.77
C GLY A 7 -3.19 14.15 -16.92
N PHE A 8 -3.70 14.13 -18.16
CA PHE A 8 -3.00 14.76 -19.30
C PHE A 8 -3.26 16.27 -19.25
N ASN A 9 -2.19 17.08 -19.27
CA ASN A 9 -2.33 18.53 -19.47
C ASN A 9 -2.14 18.90 -20.95
N HIS A 10 -2.66 20.07 -21.34
CA HIS A 10 -2.83 20.55 -22.73
C HIS A 10 -1.52 20.72 -23.55
N ALA A 11 -0.36 20.33 -23.00
CA ALA A 11 0.98 20.45 -23.60
C ALA A 11 1.73 19.11 -23.75
N GLY A 12 1.12 17.95 -23.45
CA GLY A 12 1.67 16.64 -23.80
C GLY A 12 2.80 16.09 -22.90
N GLY A 13 3.10 16.72 -21.76
CA GLY A 13 4.01 16.18 -20.75
C GLY A 13 3.31 15.22 -19.79
N VAL A 14 3.92 14.07 -19.50
CA VAL A 14 3.49 13.16 -18.44
C VAL A 14 3.99 13.75 -17.11
N MET A 15 3.08 14.32 -16.31
CA MET A 15 3.44 14.76 -14.94
C MET A 15 3.77 13.54 -14.08
N SER A 16 4.85 13.62 -13.31
CA SER A 16 5.17 12.60 -12.33
C SER A 16 4.18 12.64 -11.16
N VAL A 17 4.04 11.51 -10.44
CA VAL A 17 3.21 11.45 -9.21
C VAL A 17 3.73 12.42 -8.16
N ALA A 18 5.04 12.69 -8.14
CA ALA A 18 5.68 13.64 -7.24
C ALA A 18 5.25 15.09 -7.54
N GLU A 19 5.21 15.47 -8.81
CA GLU A 19 4.75 16.79 -9.25
C GLU A 19 3.27 17.05 -8.93
N GLN A 20 2.42 16.01 -9.01
CA GLN A 20 1.00 16.13 -8.61
C GLN A 20 0.82 16.33 -7.10
N LEU A 21 1.77 15.85 -6.32
CA LEU A 21 1.77 15.94 -4.86
C LEU A 21 2.56 17.15 -4.34
N HIS A 22 3.11 17.99 -5.23
CA HIS A 22 4.02 19.09 -4.88
C HIS A 22 5.18 18.64 -3.98
N MET A 23 5.73 17.46 -4.26
CA MET A 23 6.77 16.82 -3.47
C MET A 23 7.95 16.46 -4.37
N GLU A 24 9.17 16.58 -3.86
CA GLU A 24 10.36 16.13 -4.59
C GLU A 24 10.40 14.59 -4.68
N PRO A 25 10.92 13.98 -5.76
CA PRO A 25 10.95 12.52 -5.92
C PRO A 25 11.60 11.79 -4.75
N ASP A 26 12.70 12.31 -4.21
CA ASP A 26 13.40 11.72 -3.04
C ASP A 26 12.56 11.79 -1.76
N GLU A 27 11.83 12.89 -1.56
CA GLU A 27 10.91 13.03 -0.42
C GLU A 27 9.76 12.01 -0.55
N LEU A 28 9.21 11.85 -1.76
CA LEU A 28 8.16 10.87 -2.03
C LEU A 28 8.67 9.43 -1.78
N ARG A 29 9.88 9.09 -2.23
CA ARG A 29 10.53 7.79 -1.97
C ARG A 29 10.67 7.54 -0.46
N ALA A 30 11.13 8.53 0.30
CA ALA A 30 11.29 8.42 1.75
C ALA A 30 9.94 8.19 2.46
N VAL A 31 8.91 8.94 2.07
CA VAL A 31 7.55 8.78 2.61
C VAL A 31 7.00 7.39 2.32
N LEU A 32 7.06 6.94 1.06
CA LEU A 32 6.53 5.64 0.65
C LEU A 32 7.26 4.49 1.37
N THR A 33 8.59 4.55 1.47
CA THR A 33 9.40 3.58 2.20
C THR A 33 9.04 3.52 3.68
N SER A 34 8.86 4.69 4.31
CA SER A 34 8.41 4.78 5.70
C SER A 34 7.02 4.17 5.90
N LYS A 35 6.09 4.41 4.97
CA LYS A 35 4.75 3.81 5.03
C LYS A 35 4.82 2.29 4.88
N ILE A 36 5.56 1.76 3.92
CA ILE A 36 5.73 0.31 3.72
C ILE A 36 6.24 -0.34 5.01
N SER A 37 7.31 0.21 5.60
CA SER A 37 7.87 -0.27 6.86
C SER A 37 6.82 -0.29 7.98
N SER A 38 6.11 0.82 8.18
CA SER A 38 5.08 0.92 9.21
C SER A 38 3.91 -0.06 9.00
N TYR A 39 3.54 -0.36 7.76
CA TYR A 39 2.49 -1.32 7.47
C TYR A 39 2.95 -2.77 7.66
N ASN A 40 4.20 -3.09 7.31
CA ASN A 40 4.79 -4.39 7.59
C ASN A 40 4.88 -4.65 9.10
N ASP A 41 5.36 -3.66 9.88
CA ASP A 41 5.36 -3.76 11.35
C ASP A 41 3.95 -4.00 11.92
N ALA A 42 2.93 -3.37 11.34
CA ALA A 42 1.54 -3.56 11.77
C ALA A 42 1.00 -4.96 11.40
N ILE A 43 1.40 -5.49 10.24
CA ILE A 43 1.07 -6.86 9.81
C ILE A 43 1.72 -7.86 10.78
N ASP A 44 3.01 -7.71 11.05
CA ASP A 44 3.75 -8.61 11.94
C ASP A 44 3.12 -8.64 13.34
N ARG A 45 2.85 -7.45 13.92
CA ARG A 45 2.16 -7.35 15.21
C ARG A 45 0.80 -8.03 15.19
N LEU A 46 -0.01 -7.80 14.14
CA LEU A 46 -1.32 -8.43 14.05
C LEU A 46 -1.20 -9.95 14.00
N GLN A 47 -0.24 -10.48 13.23
CA GLN A 47 0.00 -11.91 13.12
C GLN A 47 0.44 -12.54 14.45
N GLU A 48 1.25 -11.84 15.24
CA GLU A 48 1.64 -12.27 16.60
C GLU A 48 0.44 -12.34 17.55
N VAL A 49 -0.49 -11.39 17.47
CA VAL A 49 -1.67 -11.31 18.35
C VAL A 49 -2.94 -11.87 17.72
N LYS A 50 -2.83 -12.94 16.92
CA LYS A 50 -4.02 -13.60 16.35
C LYS A 50 -5.01 -13.93 17.48
N PRO A 51 -6.26 -13.42 17.43
CA PRO A 51 -7.21 -13.64 18.51
C PRO A 51 -7.54 -15.13 18.65
N ALA A 52 -7.17 -15.71 19.80
CA ALA A 52 -7.66 -17.01 20.23
C ALA A 52 -8.85 -16.78 21.15
N MET A 53 -10.04 -17.15 20.70
CA MET A 53 -11.26 -17.03 21.50
C MET A 53 -11.64 -18.40 22.03
N ASP A 54 -11.68 -18.53 23.35
CA ASP A 54 -12.22 -19.71 24.01
C ASP A 54 -13.76 -19.62 23.98
N THR A 55 -14.39 -20.48 23.18
CA THR A 55 -15.85 -20.44 23.01
C THR A 55 -16.59 -20.93 24.26
N ALA A 56 -15.90 -21.66 25.15
CA ALA A 56 -16.44 -22.04 26.46
C ALA A 56 -16.57 -20.85 27.42
N ALA A 57 -15.81 -19.77 27.20
CA ALA A 57 -15.88 -18.55 28.01
C ALA A 57 -17.20 -17.77 27.85
N PHE A 58 -18.01 -18.07 26.83
CA PHE A 58 -19.30 -17.43 26.60
C PHE A 58 -20.43 -17.94 27.50
N GLY A 59 -20.19 -19.02 28.26
CA GLY A 59 -21.16 -19.60 29.18
C GLY A 59 -22.10 -20.63 28.54
N GLU A 60 -22.71 -21.44 29.41
CA GLU A 60 -23.59 -22.54 29.02
C GLU A 60 -24.82 -22.02 28.26
N GLY A 61 -25.13 -22.64 27.11
CA GLY A 61 -26.21 -22.21 26.21
C GLY A 61 -25.84 -21.15 25.16
N PHE A 62 -24.61 -20.61 25.20
CA PHE A 62 -24.13 -19.64 24.21
C PHE A 62 -23.05 -20.18 23.26
N ALA A 63 -22.66 -21.45 23.38
CA ALA A 63 -21.61 -22.07 22.58
C ALA A 63 -21.78 -21.81 21.06
N ASP A 64 -22.97 -22.06 20.51
CA ASP A 64 -23.26 -21.84 19.07
C ASP A 64 -23.09 -20.36 18.64
N ASN A 65 -23.36 -19.41 19.54
CA ASN A 65 -23.16 -17.99 19.28
C ASN A 65 -21.70 -17.58 19.51
N GLY A 66 -21.02 -18.18 20.48
CA GLY A 66 -19.60 -18.02 20.74
C GLY A 66 -18.76 -18.45 19.54
N ASP A 67 -19.09 -19.60 18.93
CA ASP A 67 -18.44 -20.10 17.71
C ASP A 67 -18.59 -19.12 16.55
N LYS A 68 -19.81 -18.59 16.32
CA LYS A 68 -20.06 -17.57 15.28
C LYS A 68 -19.27 -16.29 15.51
N ILE A 69 -19.13 -15.86 16.77
CA ILE A 69 -18.36 -14.67 17.13
C ILE A 69 -16.87 -14.93 16.89
N ALA A 70 -16.33 -16.05 17.36
CA ALA A 70 -14.95 -16.43 17.15
C ALA A 70 -14.60 -16.50 15.66
N GLU A 71 -15.48 -17.10 14.86
CA GLU A 71 -15.34 -17.16 13.40
C GLU A 71 -15.39 -15.75 12.76
N ALA A 72 -16.32 -14.89 13.22
CA ALA A 72 -16.41 -13.51 12.73
C ALA A 72 -15.15 -12.69 13.05
N VAL A 73 -14.61 -12.84 14.26
CA VAL A 73 -13.35 -12.19 14.67
C VAL A 73 -12.18 -12.71 13.84
N GLY A 74 -12.11 -14.02 13.60
CA GLY A 74 -11.13 -14.63 12.69
C GLY A 74 -11.17 -14.02 11.29
N ARG A 75 -12.36 -13.91 10.70
CA ARG A 75 -12.54 -13.28 9.37
C ARG A 75 -12.17 -11.80 9.35
N ILE A 76 -12.46 -11.06 10.42
CA ILE A 76 -12.07 -9.64 10.52
C ILE A 76 -10.54 -9.52 10.57
N HIS A 77 -9.88 -10.37 11.37
CA HIS A 77 -8.44 -10.41 11.46
C HIS A 77 -7.79 -10.69 10.10
N GLU A 78 -8.23 -11.75 9.40
CA GLU A 78 -7.71 -12.12 8.07
C GLU A 78 -7.89 -10.99 7.06
N ARG A 79 -9.11 -10.42 6.96
CA ARG A 79 -9.39 -9.29 6.05
C ARG A 79 -8.57 -8.05 6.39
N THR A 80 -8.27 -7.82 7.67
CA THR A 80 -7.43 -6.71 8.09
C THR A 80 -6.01 -6.90 7.58
N VAL A 81 -5.43 -8.09 7.78
CA VAL A 81 -4.09 -8.42 7.27
C VAL A 81 -4.03 -8.30 5.75
N ASP A 82 -5.01 -8.85 5.03
CA ASP A 82 -5.06 -8.79 3.57
C ASP A 82 -5.15 -7.35 3.06
N ARG A 83 -5.93 -6.50 3.73
CA ARG A 83 -6.03 -5.08 3.41
C ARG A 83 -4.70 -4.34 3.61
N LEU A 84 -3.98 -4.64 4.68
CA LEU A 84 -2.67 -4.02 4.93
C LEU A 84 -1.65 -4.47 3.88
N ARG A 85 -1.63 -5.75 3.51
CA ARG A 85 -0.77 -6.28 2.43
C ARG A 85 -1.07 -5.64 1.09
N ALA A 86 -2.35 -5.51 0.73
CA ALA A 86 -2.75 -4.81 -0.48
C ALA A 86 -2.28 -3.35 -0.47
N ARG A 87 -2.29 -2.71 0.70
CA ARG A 87 -1.80 -1.33 0.84
C ARG A 87 -0.29 -1.22 0.71
N VAL A 88 0.47 -2.20 1.21
CA VAL A 88 1.92 -2.31 0.96
C VAL A 88 2.20 -2.42 -0.53
N GLY A 89 1.53 -3.35 -1.22
CA GLY A 89 1.70 -3.52 -2.67
C GLY A 89 1.40 -2.25 -3.46
N GLN A 90 0.38 -1.49 -3.08
CA GLN A 90 0.08 -0.19 -3.69
C GLN A 90 1.24 0.82 -3.54
N PHE A 91 1.91 0.86 -2.38
CA PHE A 91 3.05 1.76 -2.19
C PHE A 91 4.31 1.28 -2.92
N GLU A 92 4.50 -0.03 -3.05
CA GLU A 92 5.58 -0.61 -3.86
C GLU A 92 5.38 -0.28 -5.34
N GLU A 93 4.15 -0.37 -5.86
CA GLU A 93 3.81 0.06 -7.22
C GLU A 93 4.10 1.55 -7.43
N MET A 94 3.74 2.41 -6.46
CA MET A 94 4.07 3.84 -6.53
C MET A 94 5.58 4.09 -6.51
N LEU A 95 6.34 3.36 -5.70
CA LEU A 95 7.81 3.47 -5.69
C LEU A 95 8.43 3.08 -7.03
N ASN A 96 7.94 2.02 -7.65
CA ASN A 96 8.40 1.58 -8.96
C ASN A 96 8.14 2.66 -10.02
N LEU A 97 6.95 3.27 -10.02
CA LEU A 97 6.63 4.38 -10.93
C LEU A 97 7.56 5.58 -10.75
N VAL A 98 7.92 5.93 -9.52
CA VAL A 98 8.89 7.01 -9.25
C VAL A 98 10.30 6.60 -9.74
N GLY A 99 10.67 5.32 -9.65
CA GLY A 99 11.89 4.80 -10.27
C GLY A 99 11.92 4.96 -11.79
N ASP A 100 10.82 4.61 -12.46
CA ASP A 100 10.70 4.65 -13.91
C ASP A 100 10.76 6.09 -14.46
N VAL A 101 10.15 7.06 -13.76
CA VAL A 101 10.21 8.49 -14.13
C VAL A 101 11.64 9.02 -14.08
N ASP A 102 12.36 8.81 -12.98
CA ASP A 102 13.75 9.27 -12.85
C ASP A 102 14.65 8.67 -13.93
N ALA A 103 14.46 7.39 -14.27
CA ALA A 103 15.20 6.73 -15.34
C ALA A 103 14.93 7.37 -16.72
N ALA A 104 13.66 7.69 -17.02
CA ALA A 104 13.27 8.34 -18.26
C ALA A 104 13.79 9.79 -18.36
N GLU A 105 13.80 10.54 -17.26
CA GLU A 105 14.40 11.88 -17.21
C GLU A 105 15.90 11.85 -17.47
N LEU A 106 16.61 10.90 -16.87
CA LEU A 106 18.05 10.73 -17.04
C LEU A 106 18.40 10.36 -18.49
N GLU A 107 17.60 9.50 -19.13
CA GLU A 107 17.75 9.13 -20.54
C GLU A 107 17.51 10.35 -21.46
N ASN A 108 16.46 11.13 -21.20
CA ASN A 108 16.15 12.32 -21.98
C ASN A 108 17.22 13.41 -21.84
N ALA A 109 17.73 13.65 -20.64
CA ALA A 109 18.84 14.57 -20.39
C ALA A 109 20.12 14.13 -21.11
N ALA A 110 20.44 12.83 -21.06
CA ALA A 110 21.60 12.26 -21.77
C ALA A 110 21.45 12.30 -23.30
N ARG A 111 20.23 12.26 -23.82
CA ARG A 111 19.95 12.44 -25.25
C ARG A 111 20.12 13.90 -25.67
N PHE A 112 19.54 14.84 -24.92
CA PHE A 112 19.68 16.27 -25.20
C PHE A 112 21.15 16.70 -25.20
N ASN A 113 21.96 16.24 -24.25
CA ASN A 113 23.39 16.59 -24.17
C ASN A 113 24.26 15.96 -25.29
N ARG A 114 23.72 15.02 -26.08
CA ARG A 114 24.37 14.46 -27.27
C ARG A 114 23.98 15.17 -28.56
N ASP A 115 22.86 15.89 -28.55
CA ASP A 115 22.29 16.58 -29.70
C ASP A 115 22.64 18.10 -29.72
N VAL A 116 23.40 18.57 -28.72
CA VAL A 116 23.97 19.94 -28.60
C VAL A 116 25.48 19.89 -28.76
#